data_AF-A0A510HIN1-F1
#
_entry.id   AF-A0A510HIN1-F1
#
_cell.length_a   1.000
_cell.length_b   1.000
_cell.length_c   1.000
_cell.angle_alpha   90.00
_cell.angle_beta   90.00
_cell.angle_gamma   90.00
#
_symmetry.space_group_name_H-M   'P 1'
#
loop_
_entity.id
_entity.type
_entity.pdbx_description
1 polymer ?
#
loop_
_entity_poly.entity_id
_entity_poly.type
_entity_poly.pdbx_seq_one_letter_code
_entity_poly.pdbx_strand_id
1 'polypeptide(L)'
;MDLLMVRDRDTGRFLYTERLERRPGETPWEYVRRSVRREAQIRDRFAGRKGVQVIVGWGVGSVEEFLRSYPEYGPGQRAGGD
;
A
#
# COMPACT_ATOMS: atom_id res chain seq x y z
N MET A 1 8.43 -10.63 1.63
CA MET A 1 7.01 -10.32 1.81
C MET A 1 6.82 -8.89 1.35
N ASP A 2 5.75 -8.61 0.63
CA ASP A 2 5.46 -7.24 0.19
C ASP A 2 4.11 -6.79 0.76
N LEU A 3 3.87 -5.49 0.76
CA LEU A 3 2.66 -4.88 1.31
C LEU A 3 1.99 -3.98 0.26
N LEU A 4 0.75 -4.30 -0.08
CA LEU A 4 -0.10 -3.44 -0.91
C LEU A 4 -0.94 -2.55 -0.01
N MET A 5 -0.89 -1.25 -0.25
CA MET A 5 -1.53 -0.25 0.60
C MET A 5 -2.35 0.74 -0.24
N VAL A 6 -3.41 1.28 0.34
CA VAL A 6 -4.11 2.44 -0.19
C VAL A 6 -4.11 3.53 0.86
N ARG A 7 -3.53 4.67 0.51
CA ARG A 7 -3.44 5.86 1.36
C ARG A 7 -4.40 6.93 0.88
N ASP A 8 -5.09 7.56 1.81
CA ASP A 8 -5.81 8.81 1.59
C ASP A 8 -4.79 9.97 1.65
N ARG A 9 -4.57 10.69 0.54
CA ARG A 9 -3.55 11.74 0.48
C ARG A 9 -3.89 12.96 1.34
N ASP A 10 -5.18 13.21 1.59
CA ASP A 10 -5.64 14.41 2.31
C ASP A 10 -5.45 14.28 3.82
N THR A 11 -5.55 13.06 4.35
CA THR A 11 -5.41 12.75 5.77
C THR A 11 -4.13 11.98 6.09
N GLY A 12 -3.48 11.42 5.07
CA GLY A 12 -2.38 10.47 5.18
C GLY A 12 -2.74 9.15 5.87
N ARG A 13 -4.03 8.86 6.04
CA ARG A 13 -4.50 7.60 6.63
C ARG A 13 -4.44 6.47 5.62
N PHE A 14 -4.05 5.28 6.08
CA PHE A 14 -4.15 4.05 5.28
C PHE A 14 -5.58 3.50 5.35
N LEU A 15 -6.24 3.46 4.20
CA LEU A 15 -7.61 2.97 4.03
C LEU A 15 -7.66 1.46 3.80
N TYR A 16 -6.56 0.89 3.34
CA TYR A 16 -6.44 -0.52 2.99
C TYR A 16 -4.98 -0.98 3.11
N THR A 17 -4.80 -2.20 3.60
CA THR A 17 -3.51 -2.88 3.69
C THR A 17 -3.71 -4.36 3.40
N GLU A 18 -2.89 -4.92 2.52
CA GLU A 18 -2.89 -6.35 2.20
C GLU A 18 -1.46 -6.84 2.09
N ARG A 19 -1.15 -7.92 2.79
CA ARG A 19 0.15 -8.60 2.66
C ARG A 19 0.14 -9.47 1.40
N LEU A 20 1.17 -9.29 0.58
CA LEU A 20 1.46 -10.13 -0.56
C LEU A 20 2.55 -11.13 -0.15
N GLU A 21 2.09 -12.28 0.31
CA GLU A 21 2.97 -13.40 0.64
C GLU A 21 3.18 -14.30 -0.58
N ARG A 22 4.37 -14.89 -0.70
CA ARG A 22 4.64 -15.93 -1.69
C ARG A 22 3.92 -17.20 -1.30
N ARG A 23 3.28 -17.85 -2.27
CA ARG A 23 2.64 -19.15 -2.03
C ARG A 23 3.68 -20.28 -2.11
N PRO A 24 3.50 -21.40 -1.38
CA PRO A 24 4.37 -22.56 -1.52
C PRO A 24 4.45 -23.01 -2.98
N GLY A 25 5.68 -23.18 -3.49
CA GLY A 25 5.93 -23.60 -4.87
C GLY A 25 5.71 -22.51 -5.94
N GLU A 26 5.34 -21.28 -5.57
CA GLU A 26 5.15 -20.19 -6.51
C GLU A 26 6.48 -19.69 -7.07
N THR A 27 6.60 -19.64 -8.39
CA THR A 27 7.76 -19.06 -9.05
C THR A 27 7.78 -17.54 -8.89
N PRO A 28 8.96 -16.89 -8.98
CA PRO A 28 9.05 -15.43 -8.93
C PRO A 28 8.15 -14.73 -9.96
N TRP A 29 7.98 -15.29 -11.15
CA TRP A 29 7.15 -14.69 -12.20
C TRP A 29 5.64 -14.84 -11.93
N GLU A 30 5.21 -15.97 -11.37
CA GLU A 30 3.82 -16.14 -10.93
C GLU A 30 3.47 -15.18 -9.81
N TYR A 31 4.39 -15.01 -8.86
CA TYR A 31 4.25 -14.03 -7.79
C TYR A 31 4.08 -12.60 -8.34
N VAL A 32 4.93 -12.18 -9.28
CA VAL A 32 4.85 -10.84 -9.90
C VAL A 32 3.52 -10.66 -10.64
N ARG A 33 3.13 -11.61 -11.49
CA ARG A 33 1.86 -11.52 -12.24
C ARG A 33 0.65 -11.44 -11.30
N ARG A 34 0.63 -12.23 -10.23
CA ARG A 34 -0.44 -12.20 -9.23
C ARG A 34 -0.48 -10.86 -8.50
N SER A 35 0.68 -10.34 -8.10
CA SER A 35 0.80 -9.06 -7.39
C SER A 35 0.34 -7.89 -8.25
N VAL A 36 0.76 -7.83 -9.51
CA VAL A 36 0.33 -6.80 -10.47
C VAL A 36 -1.17 -6.89 -10.75
N ARG A 37 -1.71 -8.10 -10.96
CA ARG A 37 -3.16 -8.29 -11.13
C ARG A 37 -3.93 -7.84 -9.88
N ARG A 38 -3.41 -8.12 -8.69
CA ARG A 38 -4.03 -7.70 -7.43
C ARG A 38 -3.98 -6.19 -7.25
N GLU A 39 -2.86 -5.56 -7.59
CA GLU A 39 -2.73 -4.10 -7.59
C GLU A 39 -3.77 -3.45 -8.52
N ALA A 40 -3.95 -3.98 -9.74
CA ALA A 40 -4.96 -3.49 -10.68
C ALA A 40 -6.39 -3.59 -10.10
N GLN A 41 -6.74 -4.73 -9.49
CA GLN A 41 -8.03 -4.89 -8.81
C GLN A 41 -8.27 -3.87 -7.70
N ILE A 42 -7.22 -3.56 -6.92
CA ILE A 42 -7.31 -2.54 -5.87
C ILE A 42 -7.44 -1.15 -6.49
N ARG A 43 -6.67 -0.81 -7.54
CA ARG A 43 -6.82 0.46 -8.26
C ARG A 43 -8.26 0.64 -8.77
N ASP A 44 -8.84 -0.38 -9.40
CA ASP A 44 -10.22 -0.33 -9.90
C ASP A 44 -11.23 -0.16 -8.76
N ARG A 45 -11.06 -0.89 -7.66
CA ARG A 45 -11.91 -0.78 -6.46
C ARG A 45 -11.93 0.65 -5.88
N PHE A 46 -10.82 1.38 -5.99
CA PHE A 46 -10.67 2.73 -5.46
C PHE A 46 -10.76 3.83 -6.52
N ALA A 47 -11.02 3.52 -7.79
CA ALA A 47 -11.00 4.48 -8.91
C ALA A 47 -12.00 5.64 -8.74
N GLY A 48 -13.15 5.40 -8.10
CA GLY A 48 -14.15 6.43 -7.81
C GLY A 48 -13.80 7.33 -6.62
N ARG A 49 -12.77 6.99 -5.83
CA ARG A 49 -12.40 7.73 -4.63
C ARG A 49 -11.30 8.75 -4.96
N LYS A 50 -11.65 10.03 -4.93
CA LYS A 50 -10.66 11.11 -5.09
C LYS A 50 -9.66 11.10 -3.93
N GLY A 51 -8.47 11.61 -4.20
CA GLY A 51 -7.46 11.80 -3.16
C GLY A 51 -6.71 10.53 -2.75
N VAL A 52 -7.03 9.34 -3.26
CA VAL A 52 -6.32 8.11 -2.89
C VAL A 52 -5.03 7.88 -3.67
N GLN A 53 -4.10 7.15 -3.06
CA GLN A 53 -2.84 6.71 -3.64
C GLN A 53 -2.65 5.21 -3.34
N VAL A 54 -2.44 4.40 -4.37
CA VAL A 54 -2.06 2.99 -4.23
C VAL A 54 -0.54 2.89 -4.14
N ILE A 55 -0.03 2.16 -3.16
CA ILE A 55 1.40 2.05 -2.84
C ILE A 55 1.77 0.57 -2.69
N VAL A 56 2.90 0.17 -3.27
CA VAL A 56 3.49 -1.15 -3.04
C VAL A 56 4.77 -0.97 -2.24
N GLY A 57 4.75 -1.45 -1.00
CA GLY A 57 5.92 -1.57 -0.16
C GLY A 57 6.63 -2.90 -0.46
N TRP A 58 7.72 -2.84 -1.20
CA TRP A 58 8.56 -4.01 -1.49
C TRP A 58 9.40 -4.38 -0.26
N GLY A 59 9.39 -5.66 0.11
CA GLY A 59 10.20 -6.19 1.20
C GLY A 59 9.75 -5.82 2.61
N VAL A 60 8.62 -5.12 2.76
CA VAL A 60 8.08 -4.70 4.07
C VAL A 60 6.85 -5.49 4.46
N GLY A 61 6.71 -5.77 5.75
CA GLY A 61 5.64 -6.60 6.29
C GLY A 61 4.51 -5.88 7.02
N SER A 62 4.71 -4.59 7.28
CA SER A 62 3.79 -3.76 8.06
C SER A 62 3.85 -2.29 7.62
N VAL A 63 2.80 -1.53 7.96
CA VAL A 63 2.77 -0.09 7.69
C VAL A 63 3.81 0.64 8.55
N GLU A 64 4.01 0.19 9.78
CA GLU A 64 4.98 0.75 10.73
C GLU A 64 6.42 0.58 10.23
N GLU A 65 6.74 -0.58 9.65
CA GLU A 65 8.02 -0.82 8.99
C GLU A 65 8.18 0.05 7.74
N PHE A 66 7.14 0.13 6.91
CA PHE A 66 7.14 0.99 5.73
C PHE A 66 7.38 2.47 6.10
N LEU A 67 6.65 2.99 7.09
CA LEU A 67 6.73 4.39 7.52
C LEU A 67 8.06 4.76 8.20
N ARG A 68 8.79 3.79 8.78
CA ARG A 68 10.14 4.04 9.28
C ARG A 68 11.11 4.40 8.15
N SER A 69 10.93 3.80 6.98
CA SER A 69 11.76 4.05 5.80
C SER A 69 11.23 5.21 4.95
N TYR A 70 9.92 5.44 4.96
CA TYR A 70 9.23 6.44 4.12
C TYR A 70 8.24 7.29 4.94
N PRO A 71 8.74 8.13 5.86
CA PRO A 71 7.91 8.90 6.79
C PRO A 71 6.97 9.90 6.11
N GLU A 72 7.29 10.36 4.89
CA GLU A 72 6.47 11.27 4.08
C GLU A 72 5.09 10.69 3.70
N TYR A 73 4.94 9.37 3.77
CA TYR A 73 3.67 8.67 3.57
C TYR A 73 2.85 8.53 4.85
N GLY A 74 3.35 8.99 5.99
CA GLY A 74 2.61 9.02 7.24
C GLY A 74 1.38 9.94 7.17
N PRO A 75 0.54 9.95 8.23
CA PRO A 75 -0.44 11.00 8.41
C PRO A 75 0.29 12.34 8.34
N GLY A 76 -0.09 13.17 7.36
CA GLY A 76 0.42 14.53 7.30
C GLY A 76 0.05 15.20 8.62
N GLN A 77 1.01 15.85 9.26
CA GLN A 77 0.70 16.86 10.28
C GLN A 77 -0.08 17.96 9.56
N ARG A 78 -1.39 17.79 9.37
CA ARG A 78 -2.27 18.94 9.35
C ARG A 78 -2.13 19.52 10.74
N ALA A 79 -1.42 20.64 10.80
CA ALA A 79 -1.33 21.55 11.93
C ALA A 79 -2.65 21.49 12.72
N GLY A 80 -2.64 20.75 13.82
CA GLY A 80 -3.50 21.07 14.95
C GLY A 80 -2.95 22.37 15.52
N GLY A 81 -3.88 23.30 15.83
CA GLY A 81 -3.65 24.68 16.27
C GLY A 81 -2.48 24.88 17.24
N ASP A 82 -1.87 26.07 17.25
CA ASP A 82 -2.52 27.36 17.52
C ASP A 82 -1.90 28.50 16.71
#